data_AF-A0AAU4ZR39-F1
#
_entry.id   AF-A0AAU4ZR39-F1
#
_cell.length_a   1.000
_cell.length_b   1.000
_cell.length_c   1.000
_cell.angle_alpha   90.00
_cell.angle_beta   90.00
_cell.angle_gamma   90.00
#
_symmetry.space_group_name_H-M   'P 1'
#
loop_
_entity.id
_entity.type
_entity.pdbx_description
1 polymer ?
#
loop_
_entity_poly.entity_id
_entity_poly.type
_entity_poly.pdbx_seq_one_letter_code
_entity_poly.pdbx_strand_id
1 'polypeptide(L)'
;MEEIYELGAITCPSGELVVLDGGHLGMWSGERSPAEVDPGAFGVQDPEVAADVSGATDFTITGPDADTAAHSFDRQPGRMLHDIPASGAARLRELFDAHCLEHGFDARLEACERVPHRERVRRCAARGGGCFLMHGVPVVALGGLPRDRALPVLASGAGIVIRVDPAPAAKRVELGDIRVDWARLLFGDADALNSWQHDEPVDGQADVAFWGAAEEEAAAEFGAPALGEVGEDGVRGWTGLTVPEAMRRAGALFDWKDAAPGRRLMVDFRPHSHHWQVMREVRASAVESGTVEVGGARVLCTMTGQGDGWFPVSAELGPAGELVAVRVSFPS
;
A
#
# COMPACT_ATOMS: atom_id res chain seq x y z
N MET A 1 20.59 -24.80 0.87
CA MET A 1 19.24 -24.56 0.35
C MET A 1 18.69 -23.43 1.17
N GLU A 2 18.24 -22.37 0.52
CA GLU A 2 17.52 -21.31 1.21
C GLU A 2 16.18 -21.87 1.70
N GLU A 3 15.80 -21.53 2.93
CA GLU A 3 14.52 -21.95 3.48
C GLU A 3 13.40 -21.18 2.78
N ILE A 4 12.45 -21.93 2.21
CA ILE A 4 11.26 -21.38 1.55
C ILE A 4 10.07 -21.72 2.43
N TYR A 5 9.28 -20.72 2.77
CA TYR A 5 8.05 -20.88 3.55
C TYR A 5 6.88 -20.16 2.88
N GLU A 6 5.66 -20.62 3.19
CA GLU A 6 4.43 -20.08 2.64
C GLU A 6 3.88 -18.97 3.54
N LEU A 7 3.59 -17.81 2.95
CA LEU A 7 2.97 -16.68 3.62
C LEU A 7 1.43 -16.72 3.56
N GLY A 8 0.88 -17.44 2.58
CA GLY A 8 -0.55 -17.52 2.30
C GLY A 8 -0.82 -17.52 0.80
N ALA A 9 -1.99 -17.06 0.40
CA ALA A 9 -2.37 -16.99 -1.01
C ALA A 9 -3.28 -15.79 -1.33
N ILE A 10 -3.11 -15.23 -2.52
CA ILE A 10 -3.99 -14.17 -3.06
C ILE A 10 -4.91 -14.73 -4.13
N THR A 11 -5.97 -14.00 -4.46
CA THR A 11 -6.78 -14.25 -5.68
C THR A 11 -6.85 -12.96 -6.48
N CYS A 12 -6.86 -13.06 -7.81
CA CYS A 12 -6.84 -11.89 -8.69
C CYS A 12 -7.93 -11.98 -9.77
N PRO A 13 -9.23 -11.85 -9.42
CA PRO A 13 -10.33 -12.00 -10.36
C PRO A 13 -10.29 -11.01 -11.53
N SER A 14 -9.73 -9.81 -11.36
CA SER A 14 -9.50 -8.86 -12.47
C SER A 14 -8.38 -9.32 -13.41
N GLY A 15 -7.47 -10.16 -12.92
CA GLY A 15 -6.21 -10.53 -13.55
C GLY A 15 -5.15 -9.43 -13.47
N GLU A 16 -5.37 -8.38 -12.68
CA GLU A 16 -4.48 -7.25 -12.47
C GLU A 16 -4.06 -7.14 -10.99
N LEU A 17 -2.78 -7.38 -10.75
CA LEU A 17 -2.12 -7.33 -9.45
C LEU A 17 -1.67 -5.91 -9.13
N VAL A 18 -1.79 -5.55 -7.86
CA VAL A 18 -1.17 -4.37 -7.24
C VAL A 18 -0.22 -4.83 -6.13
N VAL A 19 0.99 -4.27 -6.12
CA VAL A 19 2.00 -4.45 -5.08
C VAL A 19 2.41 -3.08 -4.54
N LEU A 20 2.30 -2.88 -3.23
CA LEU A 20 2.64 -1.62 -2.58
C LEU A 20 2.91 -1.79 -1.08
N ASP A 21 3.23 -0.69 -0.41
CA ASP A 21 3.18 -0.63 1.05
C ASP A 21 1.74 -0.63 1.57
N GLY A 22 1.37 -1.66 2.33
CA GLY A 22 0.03 -1.79 2.92
C GLY A 22 -0.33 -0.69 3.92
N GLY A 23 0.66 -0.03 4.54
CA GLY A 23 0.48 1.11 5.42
C GLY A 23 0.03 2.39 4.71
N HIS A 24 0.22 2.48 3.40
CA HIS A 24 -0.22 3.63 2.60
C HIS A 24 -1.55 3.40 1.87
N LEU A 25 -2.20 2.26 2.07
CA LEU A 25 -3.40 1.89 1.31
C LEU A 25 -4.63 2.77 1.64
N GLY A 26 -4.60 3.56 2.71
CA GLY A 26 -5.56 4.64 2.96
C GLY A 26 -5.56 5.74 1.89
N MET A 27 -4.47 5.88 1.13
CA MET A 27 -4.37 6.80 0.00
C MET A 27 -5.04 6.25 -1.27
N TRP A 28 -5.51 5.01 -1.28
CA TRP A 28 -6.01 4.37 -2.49
C TRP A 28 -7.35 4.97 -2.95
N SER A 29 -7.33 5.68 -4.08
CA SER A 29 -8.54 6.27 -4.69
C SER A 29 -9.41 5.25 -5.44
N GLY A 30 -8.83 4.14 -5.90
CA GLY A 30 -9.54 3.17 -6.73
C GLY A 30 -10.01 3.81 -8.04
N GLU A 31 -11.31 3.71 -8.32
CA GLU A 31 -11.98 4.37 -9.46
C GLU A 31 -12.33 5.84 -9.20
N ARG A 32 -12.24 6.32 -7.95
CA ARG A 32 -12.50 7.73 -7.62
C ARG A 32 -11.35 8.62 -8.04
N SER A 33 -11.59 9.91 -8.12
CA SER A 33 -10.50 10.86 -8.33
C SER A 33 -9.54 10.84 -7.13
N PRO A 34 -8.21 10.81 -7.34
CA PRO A 34 -7.24 11.01 -6.26
C PRO A 34 -7.38 12.36 -5.55
N ALA A 35 -8.05 13.34 -6.15
CA ALA A 35 -8.38 14.62 -5.52
C ALA A 35 -9.45 14.51 -4.41
N GLU A 36 -10.20 13.39 -4.37
CA GLU A 36 -11.24 13.13 -3.36
C GLU A 36 -10.68 12.42 -2.11
N VAL A 37 -9.40 12.03 -2.13
CA VAL A 37 -8.74 11.40 -0.98
C VAL A 37 -8.32 12.50 -0.01
N ASP A 38 -8.81 12.42 1.23
CA ASP A 38 -8.46 13.35 2.30
C ASP A 38 -6.97 13.24 2.66
N PRO A 39 -6.17 14.32 2.53
CA PRO A 39 -4.78 14.32 2.99
C PRO A 39 -4.60 13.99 4.47
N GLY A 40 -5.59 14.29 5.30
CA GLY A 40 -5.59 13.95 6.72
C GLY A 40 -5.53 12.44 6.97
N ALA A 41 -6.15 11.63 6.09
CA ALA A 41 -6.17 10.17 6.19
C ALA A 41 -4.77 9.53 6.08
N PHE A 42 -3.78 10.25 5.57
CA PHE A 42 -2.40 9.78 5.48
C PHE A 42 -1.40 10.72 6.17
N GLY A 43 -1.87 11.45 7.18
CA GLY A 43 -1.00 12.17 8.12
C GLY A 43 -0.65 13.60 7.74
N VAL A 44 -1.24 14.16 6.68
CA VAL A 44 -1.05 15.58 6.32
C VAL A 44 -2.02 16.43 7.14
N GLN A 45 -1.52 17.01 8.23
CA GLN A 45 -2.30 17.85 9.16
C GLN A 45 -2.12 19.36 8.91
N ASP A 46 -1.02 19.76 8.27
CA ASP A 46 -0.78 21.16 7.93
C ASP A 46 -1.75 21.61 6.82
N PRO A 47 -2.59 22.64 7.04
CA PRO A 47 -3.59 23.06 6.07
C PRO A 47 -3.01 23.53 4.73
N GLU A 48 -1.83 24.16 4.72
CA GLU A 48 -1.19 24.62 3.49
C GLU A 48 -0.68 23.42 2.68
N VAL A 49 -0.06 22.45 3.34
CA VAL A 49 0.38 21.20 2.71
C VAL A 49 -0.82 20.38 2.21
N ALA A 50 -1.89 20.29 3.00
CA ALA A 50 -3.11 19.60 2.60
C ALA A 50 -3.75 20.24 1.35
N ALA A 51 -3.80 21.57 1.29
CA ALA A 51 -4.28 22.30 0.12
C ALA A 51 -3.37 22.05 -1.11
N ASP A 52 -2.05 22.01 -0.90
CA ASP A 52 -1.07 21.76 -1.98
C ASP A 52 -1.20 20.36 -2.59
N VAL A 53 -1.38 19.34 -1.73
CA VAL A 53 -1.60 17.94 -2.13
C VAL A 53 -2.97 17.76 -2.79
N SER A 54 -4.02 18.38 -2.23
CA SER A 54 -5.37 18.31 -2.80
C SER A 54 -5.43 18.99 -4.17
N GLY A 55 -4.70 20.09 -4.34
CA GLY A 55 -4.54 20.82 -5.59
C GLY A 55 -3.54 20.21 -6.58
N ALA A 56 -2.98 19.02 -6.28
CA ALA A 56 -2.05 18.36 -7.17
C ALA A 56 -2.65 18.14 -8.58
N THR A 57 -1.78 18.07 -9.58
CA THR A 57 -2.16 17.94 -10.99
C THR A 57 -1.39 16.81 -11.63
N ASP A 58 -2.05 16.04 -12.49
CA ASP A 58 -1.39 15.08 -13.35
C ASP A 58 -1.01 15.76 -14.67
N PHE A 59 0.11 15.33 -15.25
CA PHE A 59 0.55 15.79 -16.56
C PHE A 59 0.70 14.63 -17.53
N THR A 60 0.39 14.90 -18.80
CA THR A 60 0.70 14.03 -19.93
C THR A 60 1.76 14.69 -20.80
N ILE A 61 2.79 13.93 -21.16
CA ILE A 61 3.78 14.33 -22.16
C ILE A 61 3.21 13.98 -23.54
N THR A 62 3.02 15.01 -24.38
CA THR A 62 2.45 14.90 -25.72
C THR A 62 3.43 15.44 -26.77
N GLY A 63 3.20 15.13 -28.04
CA GLY A 63 4.05 15.53 -29.17
C GLY A 63 4.73 14.35 -29.87
N PRO A 64 5.34 14.58 -31.05
CA PRO A 64 6.06 13.55 -31.81
C PRO A 64 7.17 12.86 -31.01
N ASP A 65 7.91 13.60 -30.18
CA ASP A 65 9.05 13.09 -29.43
C ASP A 65 8.71 12.68 -27.99
N ALA A 66 7.41 12.52 -27.67
CA ALA A 66 6.94 12.33 -26.30
C ALA A 66 7.56 11.13 -25.56
N ASP A 67 7.77 9.98 -26.23
CA ASP A 67 8.42 8.82 -25.59
C ASP A 67 9.89 9.10 -25.25
N THR A 68 10.63 9.66 -26.22
CA THR A 68 12.05 9.97 -26.06
C THR A 68 12.26 11.05 -25.00
N ALA A 69 11.42 12.09 -25.01
CA ALA A 69 11.44 13.17 -24.02
C ALA A 69 11.09 12.63 -22.62
N ALA A 70 10.06 11.80 -22.50
CA ALA A 70 9.69 11.18 -21.22
C ALA A 70 10.80 10.31 -20.65
N HIS A 71 11.41 9.45 -21.49
CA HIS A 71 12.48 8.56 -21.08
C HIS A 71 13.74 9.31 -20.63
N SER A 72 14.12 10.37 -21.34
CA SER A 72 15.32 11.17 -21.00
C SER A 72 15.10 12.15 -19.85
N PHE A 73 13.85 12.59 -19.60
CA PHE A 73 13.53 13.46 -18.47
C PHE A 73 13.48 12.70 -17.13
N ASP A 74 13.15 11.40 -17.19
CA ASP A 74 13.31 10.41 -16.11
C ASP A 74 12.78 10.84 -14.74
N ARG A 75 11.56 11.40 -14.71
CA ARG A 75 10.89 11.79 -13.46
C ARG A 75 9.92 10.75 -12.93
N GLN A 76 9.17 10.13 -13.82
CA GLN A 76 8.29 9.00 -13.55
C GLN A 76 8.25 8.10 -14.81
N PRO A 77 7.88 6.82 -14.67
CA PRO A 77 7.84 5.91 -15.80
C PRO A 77 6.82 6.32 -16.88
N GLY A 78 7.30 6.40 -18.11
CA GLY A 78 6.47 6.67 -19.29
C GLY A 78 5.97 8.12 -19.37
N ARG A 79 4.93 8.34 -20.18
CA ARG A 79 4.48 9.69 -20.56
C ARG A 79 3.60 10.40 -19.52
N MET A 80 3.30 9.79 -18.38
CA MET A 80 2.42 10.37 -17.38
C MET A 80 3.24 10.77 -16.16
N LEU A 81 3.05 11.99 -15.66
CA LEU A 81 3.61 12.45 -14.40
C LEU A 81 2.45 12.67 -13.44
N HIS A 82 2.32 11.78 -12.46
CA HIS A 82 1.20 11.77 -11.51
C HIS A 82 1.49 12.58 -10.25
N ASP A 83 0.43 13.14 -9.67
CA ASP A 83 0.40 13.73 -8.34
C ASP A 83 1.46 14.81 -8.11
N ILE A 84 1.66 15.68 -9.10
CA ILE A 84 2.57 16.81 -8.97
C ILE A 84 1.91 17.87 -8.08
N PRO A 85 2.50 18.23 -6.92
CA PRO A 85 1.91 19.22 -6.01
C PRO A 85 1.62 20.55 -6.71
N ALA A 86 0.56 21.25 -6.29
CA ALA A 86 0.14 22.50 -6.93
C ALA A 86 1.28 23.54 -6.99
N SER A 87 2.04 23.65 -5.91
CA SER A 87 3.22 24.50 -5.74
C SER A 87 4.36 24.15 -6.71
N GLY A 88 4.48 22.88 -7.10
CA GLY A 88 5.52 22.37 -8.00
C GLY A 88 5.14 22.38 -9.49
N ALA A 89 3.86 22.55 -9.82
CA ALA A 89 3.34 22.39 -11.17
C ALA A 89 3.98 23.36 -12.20
N ALA A 90 4.08 24.65 -11.85
CA ALA A 90 4.69 25.65 -12.73
C ALA A 90 6.18 25.36 -12.96
N ARG A 91 6.90 25.02 -11.88
CA ARG A 91 8.32 24.71 -11.95
C ARG A 91 8.61 23.46 -12.79
N LEU A 92 7.77 22.43 -12.69
CA LEU A 92 7.92 21.22 -13.48
C LEU A 92 7.79 21.50 -14.98
N ARG A 93 6.83 22.35 -15.38
CA ARG A 93 6.67 22.77 -16.78
C ARG A 93 7.93 23.48 -17.29
N GLU A 94 8.45 24.45 -16.53
CA GLU A 94 9.69 25.16 -16.89
C GLU A 94 10.87 24.20 -17.09
N LEU A 95 11.01 23.22 -16.19
CA LEU A 95 12.08 22.22 -16.27
C LEU A 95 11.91 21.32 -17.51
N PHE A 96 10.68 20.93 -17.83
CA PHE A 96 10.40 20.10 -19.00
C PHE A 96 10.60 20.86 -20.31
N ASP A 97 10.17 22.12 -20.38
CA ASP A 97 10.38 22.98 -21.54
C ASP A 97 11.88 23.23 -21.78
N ALA A 98 12.65 23.48 -20.72
CA ALA A 98 14.10 23.60 -20.80
C ALA A 98 14.76 22.30 -21.29
N HIS A 99 14.32 21.14 -20.78
CA HIS A 99 14.79 19.82 -21.21
C HIS A 99 14.55 19.58 -22.71
N CYS A 100 13.34 19.89 -23.19
CA CYS A 100 12.99 19.74 -24.60
C CYS A 100 13.81 20.68 -25.49
N LEU A 101 14.01 21.93 -25.06
CA LEU A 101 14.82 22.90 -25.78
C LEU A 101 16.29 22.46 -25.89
N GLU A 102 16.87 21.95 -24.80
CA GLU A 102 18.26 21.47 -24.75
C GLU A 102 18.49 20.30 -25.71
N HIS A 103 17.53 19.39 -25.82
CA HIS A 103 17.66 18.18 -26.62
C HIS A 103 17.02 18.28 -28.02
N GLY A 104 16.33 19.38 -28.32
CA GLY A 104 15.64 19.60 -29.58
C GLY A 104 14.41 18.72 -29.79
N PHE A 105 13.70 18.36 -28.71
CA PHE A 105 12.48 17.54 -28.78
C PHE A 105 11.24 18.38 -29.10
N ASP A 106 10.38 17.88 -30.00
CA ASP A 106 8.99 18.32 -30.15
C ASP A 106 8.10 17.53 -29.19
N ALA A 107 8.13 17.95 -27.93
CA ALA A 107 7.28 17.43 -26.87
C ALA A 107 6.85 18.57 -25.94
N ARG A 108 5.71 18.39 -25.27
CA ARG A 108 5.18 19.36 -24.31
C ARG A 108 4.46 18.68 -23.16
N LEU A 109 4.39 19.40 -22.04
CA LEU A 109 3.70 18.95 -20.84
C LEU A 109 2.28 19.55 -20.77
N GLU A 110 1.26 18.72 -20.91
CA GLU A 110 -0.15 19.10 -20.83
C GLU A 110 -0.74 18.68 -19.48
N ALA A 111 -1.36 19.62 -18.76
CA ALA A 111 -2.09 19.29 -17.53
C ALA A 111 -3.37 18.55 -17.88
N CYS A 112 -3.72 17.57 -17.06
CA CYS A 112 -4.94 16.79 -17.17
C CYS A 112 -5.56 16.57 -15.79
N GLU A 113 -6.80 16.09 -15.78
CA GLU A 113 -7.44 15.65 -14.54
C GLU A 113 -6.63 14.52 -13.89
N ARG A 114 -6.63 14.48 -12.55
CA ARG A 114 -5.93 13.43 -11.81
C ARG A 114 -6.51 12.07 -12.14
N VAL A 115 -5.65 11.17 -12.61
CA VAL A 115 -6.05 9.84 -13.08
C VAL A 115 -6.30 8.92 -11.88
N PRO A 116 -7.48 8.28 -11.76
CA PRO A 116 -7.76 7.29 -10.71
C PRO A 116 -6.70 6.18 -10.64
N HIS A 117 -6.36 5.69 -9.44
CA HIS A 117 -5.30 4.68 -9.30
C HIS A 117 -5.66 3.37 -10.02
N ARG A 118 -6.94 3.03 -10.11
CA ARG A 118 -7.41 1.88 -10.86
C ARG A 118 -7.12 1.98 -12.36
N GLU A 119 -7.25 3.19 -12.92
CA GLU A 119 -6.89 3.48 -14.31
C GLU A 119 -5.37 3.50 -14.51
N ARG A 120 -4.60 3.95 -13.53
CA ARG A 120 -3.13 3.82 -13.56
C ARG A 120 -2.71 2.34 -13.64
N VAL A 121 -3.36 1.46 -12.89
CA VAL A 121 -3.16 0.00 -13.00
C VAL A 121 -3.47 -0.54 -14.40
N ARG A 122 -4.62 -0.17 -15.00
CA ARG A 122 -4.97 -0.58 -16.38
C ARG A 122 -3.88 -0.22 -17.38
N ARG A 123 -3.32 0.98 -17.26
CA ARG A 123 -2.25 1.47 -18.15
C ARG A 123 -0.96 0.70 -17.96
N CYS A 124 -0.57 0.36 -16.73
CA CYS A 124 0.56 -0.51 -16.46
C CYS A 124 0.32 -1.92 -17.02
N ALA A 125 -0.83 -2.53 -16.72
CA ALA A 125 -1.19 -3.86 -17.18
C ALA A 125 -1.18 -3.98 -18.71
N ALA A 126 -1.73 -2.98 -19.42
CA ALA A 126 -1.73 -2.93 -20.89
C ALA A 126 -0.33 -2.89 -21.52
N ARG A 127 0.70 -2.50 -20.76
CA ARG A 127 2.10 -2.46 -21.19
C ARG A 127 2.91 -3.68 -20.75
N GLY A 128 2.27 -4.66 -20.11
CA GLY A 128 2.95 -5.82 -19.53
C GLY A 128 3.44 -5.62 -18.10
N GLY A 129 2.95 -4.57 -17.43
CA GLY A 129 3.29 -4.18 -16.07
C GLY A 129 4.12 -2.88 -16.00
N GLY A 130 4.34 -2.40 -14.78
CA GLY A 130 5.13 -1.19 -14.53
C GLY A 130 4.90 -0.65 -13.13
N CYS A 131 5.44 0.54 -12.86
CA CYS A 131 5.15 1.29 -11.65
C CYS A 131 4.54 2.67 -11.94
N PHE A 132 3.82 3.20 -10.95
CA PHE A 132 3.25 4.55 -10.94
C PHE A 132 3.25 5.09 -9.51
N LEU A 133 2.99 6.38 -9.33
CA LEU A 133 2.87 6.96 -7.98
C LEU A 133 1.42 7.00 -7.51
N MET A 134 1.19 6.77 -6.23
CA MET A 134 -0.04 6.99 -5.48
C MET A 134 0.29 8.04 -4.42
N HIS A 135 -0.06 9.31 -4.65
CA HIS A 135 0.28 10.42 -3.74
C HIS A 135 1.77 10.44 -3.35
N GLY A 136 2.65 10.16 -4.32
CA GLY A 136 4.10 10.09 -4.10
C GLY A 136 4.63 8.72 -3.63
N VAL A 137 3.75 7.77 -3.31
CA VAL A 137 4.12 6.39 -2.94
C VAL A 137 4.22 5.53 -4.20
N PRO A 138 5.38 4.90 -4.50
CA PRO A 138 5.52 3.99 -5.62
C PRO A 138 4.65 2.74 -5.47
N VAL A 139 3.90 2.42 -6.52
CA VAL A 139 3.04 1.24 -6.64
C VAL A 139 3.46 0.48 -7.89
N VAL A 140 3.64 -0.84 -7.77
CA VAL A 140 3.87 -1.72 -8.92
C VAL A 140 2.56 -2.40 -9.28
N ALA A 141 2.27 -2.47 -10.58
CA ALA A 141 1.09 -3.14 -11.11
C ALA A 141 1.42 -4.03 -12.31
N LEU A 142 0.70 -5.14 -12.43
CA LEU A 142 0.92 -6.14 -13.48
C LEU A 142 -0.40 -6.79 -13.89
N GLY A 143 -0.60 -6.99 -15.20
CA GLY A 143 -1.72 -7.76 -15.74
C GLY A 143 -1.34 -9.21 -16.07
N GLY A 144 -2.34 -10.02 -16.39
CA GLY A 144 -2.16 -11.39 -16.90
C GLY A 144 -2.14 -12.48 -15.83
N LEU A 145 -2.59 -12.18 -14.61
CA LEU A 145 -2.74 -13.19 -13.57
C LEU A 145 -3.97 -14.09 -13.84
N PRO A 146 -3.93 -15.38 -13.43
CA PRO A 146 -5.10 -16.25 -13.42
C PRO A 146 -6.24 -15.67 -12.59
N ARG A 147 -7.45 -15.72 -13.15
CA ARG A 147 -8.66 -15.10 -12.57
C ARG A 147 -9.51 -16.03 -11.73
N ASP A 148 -9.25 -17.32 -11.81
CA ASP A 148 -10.14 -18.41 -11.39
C ASP A 148 -9.55 -19.27 -10.27
N ARG A 149 -8.37 -18.92 -9.76
CA ARG A 149 -7.68 -19.67 -8.71
C ARG A 149 -6.85 -18.79 -7.79
N ALA A 150 -6.60 -19.31 -6.59
CA ALA A 150 -5.67 -18.71 -5.65
C ALA A 150 -4.21 -18.95 -6.09
N LEU A 151 -3.35 -17.98 -5.79
CA LEU A 151 -1.93 -17.98 -6.12
C LEU A 151 -1.13 -17.95 -4.82
N PRO A 152 -0.27 -18.96 -4.57
CA PRO A 152 0.52 -19.01 -3.36
C PRO A 152 1.57 -17.90 -3.35
N VAL A 153 1.77 -17.32 -2.17
CA VAL A 153 2.80 -16.33 -1.89
C VAL A 153 3.84 -16.98 -0.99
N LEU A 154 5.07 -17.02 -1.48
CA LEU A 154 6.20 -17.72 -0.86
C LEU A 154 7.28 -16.72 -0.49
N ALA A 155 7.98 -16.95 0.61
CA ALA A 155 9.11 -16.12 1.05
C ALA A 155 10.39 -16.94 1.20
N SER A 156 11.52 -16.28 0.98
CA SER A 156 12.86 -16.72 1.31
C SER A 156 13.71 -15.52 1.72
N GLY A 157 14.98 -15.72 2.11
CA GLY A 157 15.90 -14.61 2.40
C GLY A 157 16.11 -13.66 1.21
N ALA A 158 15.95 -14.15 -0.02
CA ALA A 158 16.07 -13.39 -1.26
C ALA A 158 14.84 -12.54 -1.60
N GLY A 159 13.72 -12.73 -0.90
CA GLY A 159 12.50 -11.95 -1.11
C GLY A 159 11.21 -12.77 -1.15
N ILE A 160 10.18 -12.17 -1.73
CA ILE A 160 8.81 -12.72 -1.78
C ILE A 160 8.40 -12.98 -3.22
N VAL A 161 7.71 -14.10 -3.45
CA VAL A 161 7.30 -14.58 -4.77
C VAL A 161 5.82 -14.95 -4.77
N ILE A 162 5.04 -14.33 -5.65
CA ILE A 162 3.73 -14.84 -6.06
C ILE A 162 3.96 -15.84 -7.18
N ARG A 163 3.69 -17.12 -6.93
CA ARG A 163 3.89 -18.17 -7.94
C ARG A 163 2.62 -18.35 -8.77
N VAL A 164 2.75 -18.14 -10.09
CA VAL A 164 1.66 -18.25 -11.07
C VAL A 164 1.66 -19.62 -11.73
N ASP A 165 2.84 -20.08 -12.17
CA ASP A 165 3.02 -21.38 -12.82
C ASP A 165 4.20 -22.13 -12.19
N PRO A 166 4.13 -23.48 -12.03
CA PRO A 166 5.27 -24.27 -11.57
C PRO A 166 6.43 -24.35 -12.57
N ALA A 167 6.24 -23.96 -13.84
CA ALA A 167 7.28 -23.95 -14.86
C ALA A 167 8.52 -23.11 -14.44
N PRO A 168 9.71 -23.41 -14.97
CA PRO A 168 10.89 -22.59 -14.73
C PRO A 168 10.80 -21.25 -15.48
N ALA A 169 11.27 -20.19 -14.84
CA ALA A 169 11.45 -18.90 -15.49
C ALA A 169 12.58 -18.95 -16.53
N ALA A 170 12.34 -18.41 -17.71
CA ALA A 170 13.32 -18.25 -18.77
C ALA A 170 13.85 -16.80 -18.87
N LYS A 171 13.06 -15.82 -18.46
CA LYS A 171 13.39 -14.39 -18.53
C LYS A 171 12.86 -13.66 -17.29
N ARG A 172 13.60 -12.64 -16.84
CA ARG A 172 13.14 -11.66 -15.85
C ARG A 172 12.93 -10.30 -16.54
N VAL A 173 11.86 -9.61 -16.16
CA VAL A 173 11.53 -8.25 -16.59
C VAL A 173 11.29 -7.40 -15.36
N GLU A 174 12.06 -6.33 -15.21
CA GLU A 174 11.85 -5.37 -14.11
C GLU A 174 10.55 -4.58 -14.36
N LEU A 175 9.74 -4.47 -13.31
CA LEU A 175 8.47 -3.73 -13.32
C LEU A 175 8.61 -2.36 -12.64
N GLY A 176 9.61 -2.22 -11.76
CA GLY A 176 9.89 -1.01 -11.00
C GLY A 176 10.14 -1.33 -9.54
N ASP A 177 10.23 -0.29 -8.72
CA ASP A 177 10.47 -0.41 -7.29
C ASP A 177 9.22 -0.03 -6.48
N ILE A 178 9.04 -0.71 -5.36
CA ILE A 178 8.14 -0.28 -4.30
C ILE A 178 8.97 0.35 -3.18
N ARG A 179 8.43 1.38 -2.55
CA ARG A 179 8.95 1.93 -1.31
C ARG A 179 8.08 1.44 -0.17
N VAL A 180 8.69 0.87 0.85
CA VAL A 180 8.03 0.44 2.07
C VAL A 180 8.57 1.30 3.21
N ASP A 181 7.68 2.03 3.87
CA ASP A 181 7.94 2.90 5.02
C ASP A 181 7.20 2.42 6.29
N TRP A 182 6.32 1.42 6.18
CA TRP A 182 5.63 0.78 7.31
C TRP A 182 6.03 -0.68 7.53
N ALA A 183 7.13 -1.13 6.93
CA ALA A 183 7.56 -2.52 6.85
C ALA A 183 6.48 -3.51 6.36
N ARG A 184 5.44 -3.05 5.65
CA ARG A 184 4.28 -3.86 5.23
C ARG A 184 4.21 -4.00 3.72
N LEU A 185 4.33 -5.22 3.20
CA LEU A 185 4.08 -5.51 1.79
C LEU A 185 2.67 -6.03 1.59
N LEU A 186 1.93 -5.42 0.68
CA LEU A 186 0.58 -5.82 0.33
C LEU A 186 0.48 -6.24 -1.14
N PHE A 187 -0.23 -7.35 -1.35
CA PHE A 187 -0.53 -7.93 -2.66
C PHE A 187 -2.05 -8.05 -2.80
N GLY A 188 -2.62 -7.33 -3.77
CA GLY A 188 -4.08 -7.26 -3.92
C GLY A 188 -4.53 -7.18 -5.37
N ASP A 189 -5.77 -7.59 -5.61
CA ASP A 189 -6.44 -7.41 -6.89
C ASP A 189 -6.89 -5.96 -7.07
N ALA A 190 -6.65 -5.39 -8.26
CA ALA A 190 -6.92 -3.99 -8.52
C ALA A 190 -8.40 -3.59 -8.38
N ASP A 191 -9.34 -4.45 -8.78
CA ASP A 191 -10.78 -4.19 -8.64
C ASP A 191 -11.22 -4.36 -7.18
N ALA A 192 -10.72 -5.40 -6.51
CA ALA A 192 -11.02 -5.66 -5.11
C ALA A 192 -10.63 -4.49 -4.20
N LEU A 193 -9.46 -3.88 -4.46
CA LEU A 193 -8.97 -2.73 -3.69
C LEU A 193 -9.86 -1.49 -3.77
N ASN A 194 -10.81 -1.41 -4.71
CA ASN A 194 -11.85 -0.37 -4.68
C ASN A 194 -12.77 -0.47 -3.45
N SER A 195 -12.87 -1.65 -2.84
CA SER A 195 -13.63 -1.88 -1.60
C SER A 195 -12.76 -1.78 -0.35
N TRP A 196 -11.48 -1.45 -0.49
CA TRP A 196 -10.58 -1.33 0.66
C TRP A 196 -11.06 -0.22 1.61
N GLN A 197 -10.96 -0.50 2.91
CA GLN A 197 -11.32 0.41 3.99
C GLN A 197 -10.13 0.40 4.95
N HIS A 198 -9.38 1.49 4.97
CA HIS A 198 -8.14 1.56 5.74
C HIS A 198 -8.42 2.00 7.18
N ASP A 199 -9.18 3.08 7.35
CA ASP A 199 -9.43 3.70 8.66
C ASP A 199 -10.81 3.38 9.21
N GLU A 200 -11.84 3.43 8.35
CA GLU A 200 -13.22 3.23 8.77
C GLU A 200 -13.56 1.73 8.95
N PRO A 201 -14.31 1.37 10.00
CA PRO A 201 -14.70 -0.02 10.22
C PRO A 201 -15.79 -0.45 9.24
N VAL A 202 -15.69 -1.70 8.76
CA VAL A 202 -16.65 -2.25 7.79
C VAL A 202 -17.97 -2.70 8.43
N ASP A 203 -17.99 -2.88 9.74
CA ASP A 203 -19.12 -3.39 10.53
C ASP A 203 -19.60 -2.41 11.62
N GLY A 204 -19.01 -1.21 11.68
CA GLY A 204 -19.32 -0.20 12.71
C GLY A 204 -18.76 -0.53 14.11
N GLN A 205 -17.82 -1.48 14.20
CA GLN A 205 -17.18 -1.91 15.44
C GLN A 205 -15.69 -1.58 15.49
N ALA A 206 -15.15 -1.55 16.70
CA ALA A 206 -13.74 -1.34 16.97
C ALA A 206 -13.33 -2.04 18.26
N ASP A 207 -12.05 -2.40 18.35
CA ASP A 207 -11.41 -2.79 19.59
C ASP A 207 -10.66 -1.60 20.19
N VAL A 208 -10.43 -1.66 21.49
CA VAL A 208 -9.48 -0.78 22.19
C VAL A 208 -8.49 -1.69 22.89
N ALA A 209 -7.21 -1.51 22.60
CA ALA A 209 -6.14 -2.33 23.15
C ALA A 209 -5.09 -1.44 23.81
N PHE A 210 -4.48 -1.93 24.88
CA PHE A 210 -3.42 -1.22 25.57
C PHE A 210 -2.46 -2.18 26.27
N TRP A 211 -1.23 -1.73 26.43
CA TRP A 211 -0.14 -2.50 27.04
C TRP A 211 0.94 -1.56 27.59
N GLY A 212 1.82 -2.10 28.42
CA GLY A 212 2.98 -1.39 28.93
C GLY A 212 3.10 -1.44 30.45
N ALA A 213 3.99 -0.61 31.02
CA ALA A 213 4.35 -0.71 32.43
C ALA A 213 3.19 -0.41 33.40
N ALA A 214 2.18 0.34 32.93
CA ALA A 214 0.99 0.70 33.71
C ALA A 214 -0.26 -0.14 33.33
N GLU A 215 -0.10 -1.23 32.57
CA GLU A 215 -1.24 -2.00 32.03
C GLU A 215 -2.13 -2.62 33.12
N GLU A 216 -1.55 -3.18 34.20
CA GLU A 216 -2.31 -3.78 35.29
C GLU A 216 -3.06 -2.71 36.11
N GLU A 217 -2.46 -1.53 36.29
CA GLU A 217 -3.13 -0.39 36.94
C GLU A 217 -4.31 0.08 36.10
N ALA A 218 -4.11 0.26 34.79
CA ALA A 218 -5.17 0.65 33.87
C ALA A 218 -6.28 -0.42 33.78
N ALA A 219 -5.92 -1.70 33.71
CA ALA A 219 -6.88 -2.79 33.65
C ALA A 219 -7.74 -2.86 34.92
N ALA A 220 -7.15 -2.63 36.10
CA ALA A 220 -7.89 -2.57 37.36
C ALA A 220 -8.82 -1.35 37.43
N GLU A 221 -8.36 -0.17 37.00
CA GLU A 221 -9.13 1.08 37.01
C GLU A 221 -10.35 1.00 36.06
N PHE A 222 -10.14 0.52 34.83
CA PHE A 222 -11.15 0.54 33.79
C PHE A 222 -11.92 -0.77 33.64
N GLY A 223 -11.55 -1.82 34.38
CA GLY A 223 -12.14 -3.15 34.26
C GLY A 223 -11.87 -3.79 32.90
N ALA A 224 -10.65 -3.69 32.39
CA ALA A 224 -10.26 -4.22 31.08
C ALA A 224 -9.80 -5.69 31.20
N PRO A 225 -10.42 -6.64 30.48
CA PRO A 225 -9.92 -8.00 30.41
C PRO A 225 -8.61 -8.09 29.62
N ALA A 226 -7.94 -9.25 29.69
CA ALA A 226 -6.94 -9.61 28.68
C ALA A 226 -7.64 -9.89 27.35
N LEU A 227 -7.05 -9.48 26.24
CA LEU A 227 -7.59 -9.78 24.91
C LEU A 227 -7.49 -11.27 24.59
N GLY A 228 -6.35 -11.89 24.94
CA GLY A 228 -6.19 -13.35 24.90
C GLY A 228 -6.19 -13.97 23.49
N GLU A 229 -6.14 -13.14 22.45
CA GLU A 229 -5.97 -13.60 21.06
C GLU A 229 -4.50 -13.95 20.80
N VAL A 230 -4.26 -14.85 19.83
CA VAL A 230 -2.89 -15.21 19.42
C VAL A 230 -2.18 -13.96 18.91
N GLY A 231 -0.97 -13.69 19.41
CA GLY A 231 -0.22 -12.48 19.06
C GLY A 231 -0.53 -11.26 19.93
N GLU A 232 -1.41 -11.38 20.93
CA GLU A 232 -1.80 -10.31 21.86
C GLU A 232 -1.37 -10.63 23.31
N ASP A 233 -0.26 -11.37 23.48
CA ASP A 233 0.29 -11.70 24.80
C ASP A 233 0.66 -10.42 25.58
N GLY A 234 0.11 -10.27 26.79
CA GLY A 234 0.29 -9.07 27.61
C GLY A 234 -0.60 -7.88 27.21
N VAL A 235 -1.50 -8.04 26.24
CA VAL A 235 -2.40 -6.96 25.82
C VAL A 235 -3.74 -7.03 26.55
N ARG A 236 -4.18 -5.88 27.07
CA ARG A 236 -5.46 -5.68 27.76
C ARG A 236 -6.37 -4.83 26.89
N GLY A 237 -7.69 -4.94 27.07
CA GLY A 237 -8.61 -4.15 26.27
C GLY A 237 -10.02 -4.70 26.18
N TRP A 238 -10.76 -4.21 25.19
CA TRP A 238 -12.11 -4.67 24.89
C TRP A 238 -12.26 -4.83 23.38
N THR A 239 -12.98 -5.87 22.98
CA THR A 239 -13.21 -6.19 21.56
C THR A 239 -14.66 -6.00 21.15
N GLY A 240 -14.89 -5.77 19.85
CA GLY A 240 -16.22 -5.73 19.26
C GLY A 240 -17.14 -4.65 19.83
N LEU A 241 -16.57 -3.54 20.29
CA LEU A 241 -17.35 -2.40 20.78
C LEU A 241 -17.93 -1.63 19.60
N THR A 242 -19.06 -0.94 19.81
CA THR A 242 -19.48 0.07 18.84
C THR A 242 -18.44 1.19 18.79
N VAL A 243 -18.23 1.79 17.61
CA VAL A 243 -17.24 2.89 17.45
C VAL A 243 -17.39 3.99 18.52
N PRO A 244 -18.59 4.52 18.83
CA PRO A 244 -18.72 5.55 19.85
C PRO A 244 -18.30 5.08 21.25
N GLU A 245 -18.52 3.81 21.59
CA GLU A 245 -18.08 3.26 22.88
C GLU A 245 -16.57 3.04 22.91
N ALA A 246 -15.99 2.51 21.82
CA ALA A 246 -14.54 2.36 21.70
C ALA A 246 -13.82 3.72 21.77
N MET A 247 -14.32 4.75 21.09
CA MET A 247 -13.77 6.11 21.17
C MET A 247 -13.84 6.67 22.60
N ARG A 248 -14.96 6.47 23.31
CA ARG A 248 -15.08 6.90 24.71
C ARG A 248 -14.05 6.22 25.60
N ARG A 249 -13.86 4.90 25.45
CA ARG A 249 -12.89 4.14 26.26
C ARG A 249 -11.45 4.50 25.93
N ALA A 250 -11.12 4.60 24.65
CA ALA A 250 -9.81 5.04 24.21
C ALA A 250 -9.51 6.45 24.73
N GLY A 251 -10.45 7.39 24.59
CA GLY A 251 -10.33 8.75 25.12
C GLY A 251 -10.09 8.78 26.63
N ALA A 252 -10.84 8.00 27.40
CA ALA A 252 -10.65 7.89 28.85
C ALA A 252 -9.26 7.34 29.22
N LEU A 253 -8.73 6.37 28.46
CA LEU A 253 -7.37 5.86 28.63
C LEU A 253 -6.31 6.91 28.27
N PHE A 254 -6.51 7.66 27.19
CA PHE A 254 -5.64 8.79 26.80
C PHE A 254 -5.58 9.84 27.90
N ASP A 255 -6.74 10.32 28.37
CA ASP A 255 -6.83 11.30 29.46
C ASP A 255 -6.16 10.79 30.75
N TRP A 256 -6.36 9.51 31.08
CA TRP A 256 -5.80 8.90 32.28
C TRP A 256 -4.27 8.75 32.24
N LYS A 257 -3.71 8.36 31.09
CA LYS A 257 -2.25 8.29 30.94
C LYS A 257 -1.62 9.69 30.90
N ASP A 258 -2.30 10.66 30.29
CA ASP A 258 -1.77 12.02 30.12
C ASP A 258 -1.84 12.82 31.43
N ALA A 259 -2.80 12.52 32.30
CA ALA A 259 -2.88 13.10 33.65
C ALA A 259 -1.68 12.76 34.54
N ALA A 260 -0.95 11.68 34.24
CA ALA A 260 0.26 11.31 34.98
C ALA A 260 1.32 10.75 34.01
N PRO A 261 2.23 11.59 33.48
CA PRO A 261 3.20 11.21 32.44
C PRO A 261 4.16 10.05 32.80
N GLY A 262 4.24 9.66 34.08
CA GLY A 262 4.97 8.47 34.53
C GLY A 262 4.28 7.15 34.13
N ARG A 263 2.99 7.19 33.76
CA ARG A 263 2.22 6.05 33.27
C ARG A 263 2.62 5.73 31.84
N ARG A 264 3.63 4.87 31.70
CA ARG A 264 4.08 4.35 30.40
C ARG A 264 3.07 3.31 29.90
N LEU A 265 2.05 3.80 29.20
CA LEU A 265 0.97 3.03 28.60
C LEU A 265 0.87 3.37 27.11
N MET A 266 0.83 2.35 26.26
CA MET A 266 0.43 2.49 24.87
C MET A 266 -1.05 2.16 24.74
N VAL A 267 -1.77 2.90 23.90
CA VAL A 267 -3.21 2.74 23.66
C VAL A 267 -3.45 2.77 22.16
N ASP A 268 -4.06 1.72 21.64
CA ASP A 268 -4.53 1.62 20.26
C ASP A 268 -6.06 1.67 20.21
N PHE A 269 -6.57 2.49 19.32
CA PHE A 269 -7.93 2.37 18.80
C PHE A 269 -7.86 1.56 17.49
N ARG A 270 -8.55 0.42 17.45
CA ARG A 270 -8.44 -0.57 16.36
C ARG A 270 -9.81 -0.73 15.68
N PRO A 271 -10.23 0.17 14.79
CA PRO A 271 -11.47 -0.01 14.04
C PRO A 271 -11.42 -1.32 13.27
N HIS A 272 -12.53 -2.03 13.12
CA HIS A 272 -12.62 -3.24 12.31
C HIS A 272 -12.56 -2.92 10.80
N SER A 273 -11.56 -2.16 10.37
CA SER A 273 -11.24 -1.88 8.99
C SER A 273 -10.48 -3.07 8.37
N HIS A 274 -10.36 -3.12 7.05
CA HIS A 274 -9.57 -4.18 6.39
C HIS A 274 -8.09 -4.12 6.81
N HIS A 275 -7.56 -2.92 7.07
CA HIS A 275 -6.22 -2.75 7.60
C HIS A 275 -6.04 -3.45 8.95
N TRP A 276 -6.91 -3.18 9.92
CA TRP A 276 -6.79 -3.79 11.25
C TRP A 276 -7.12 -5.27 11.27
N GLN A 277 -8.03 -5.72 10.40
CA GLN A 277 -8.29 -7.15 10.22
C GLN A 277 -7.03 -7.88 9.73
N VAL A 278 -6.37 -7.39 8.68
CA VAL A 278 -5.14 -8.03 8.19
C VAL A 278 -4.00 -7.91 9.21
N MET A 279 -3.89 -6.80 9.93
CA MET A 279 -2.88 -6.65 11.00
C MET A 279 -3.13 -7.58 12.18
N ARG A 280 -4.39 -7.93 12.50
CA ARG A 280 -4.71 -8.95 13.50
C ARG A 280 -4.15 -10.30 13.09
N GLU A 281 -4.33 -10.70 11.82
CA GLU A 281 -3.77 -11.95 11.31
C GLU A 281 -2.24 -11.94 11.28
N VAL A 282 -1.62 -10.83 10.87
CA VAL A 282 -0.16 -10.65 10.91
C VAL A 282 0.38 -10.87 12.33
N ARG A 283 -0.24 -10.27 13.35
CA ARG A 283 0.18 -10.46 14.76
C ARG A 283 0.01 -11.90 15.23
N ALA A 284 -1.05 -12.58 14.76
CA ALA A 284 -1.31 -13.97 15.10
C ALA A 284 -0.40 -14.97 14.35
N SER A 285 0.31 -14.53 13.32
CA SER A 285 1.09 -15.38 12.42
C SER A 285 2.56 -15.48 12.83
N ALA A 286 3.07 -16.71 12.91
CA ALA A 286 4.49 -16.97 13.19
C ALA A 286 5.42 -16.51 12.05
N VAL A 287 4.88 -16.26 10.86
CA VAL A 287 5.60 -15.75 9.68
C VAL A 287 5.20 -14.31 9.35
N GLU A 288 4.52 -13.63 10.28
CA GLU A 288 4.16 -12.22 10.17
C GLU A 288 3.37 -11.85 8.90
N SER A 289 2.46 -12.73 8.49
CA SER A 289 1.57 -12.57 7.33
C SER A 289 0.09 -12.72 7.69
N GLY A 290 -0.78 -12.06 6.93
CA GLY A 290 -2.23 -12.15 7.06
C GLY A 290 -2.92 -12.00 5.69
N THR A 291 -4.09 -12.61 5.55
CA THR A 291 -4.94 -12.57 4.34
C THR A 291 -6.38 -12.21 4.68
N VAL A 292 -6.87 -11.12 4.12
CA VAL A 292 -8.27 -10.67 4.29
C VAL A 292 -9.03 -10.75 2.97
N GLU A 293 -10.32 -11.04 3.03
CA GLU A 293 -11.23 -10.98 1.88
C GLU A 293 -11.72 -9.54 1.70
N VAL A 294 -11.46 -8.95 0.53
CA VAL A 294 -11.86 -7.58 0.16
C VAL A 294 -12.45 -7.62 -1.23
N GLY A 295 -13.63 -7.05 -1.44
CA GLY A 295 -14.24 -6.96 -2.78
C GLY A 295 -14.38 -8.32 -3.51
N GLY A 296 -14.47 -9.42 -2.77
CA GLY A 296 -14.53 -10.78 -3.33
C GLY A 296 -13.19 -11.39 -3.73
N ALA A 297 -12.07 -10.82 -3.27
CA ALA A 297 -10.73 -11.35 -3.48
C ALA A 297 -9.92 -11.40 -2.18
N ARG A 298 -8.99 -12.36 -2.11
CA ARG A 298 -7.97 -12.47 -1.07
C ARG A 298 -6.84 -11.48 -1.31
N VAL A 299 -6.66 -10.57 -0.35
CA VAL A 299 -5.56 -9.62 -0.27
C VAL A 299 -4.63 -10.06 0.84
N LEU A 300 -3.34 -10.21 0.53
CA LEU A 300 -2.33 -10.64 1.49
C LEU A 300 -1.46 -9.45 1.90
N CYS A 301 -1.24 -9.29 3.20
CA CYS A 301 -0.24 -8.40 3.78
C CYS A 301 0.80 -9.21 4.53
N THR A 302 2.06 -8.83 4.44
CA THR A 302 3.16 -9.46 5.18
C THR A 302 4.14 -8.40 5.65
N MET A 303 4.79 -8.64 6.77
CA MET A 303 5.96 -7.85 7.14
C MET A 303 7.12 -8.18 6.19
N THR A 304 7.97 -7.20 5.88
CA THR A 304 9.14 -7.42 5.00
C THR A 304 10.21 -8.30 5.65
N GLY A 305 10.26 -8.36 6.99
CA GLY A 305 11.37 -8.93 7.76
C GLY A 305 12.69 -8.15 7.67
N GLN A 306 12.82 -7.25 6.68
CA GLN A 306 13.97 -6.37 6.44
C GLN A 306 13.76 -4.93 6.94
N GLY A 307 12.54 -4.62 7.41
CA GLY A 307 12.12 -3.26 7.75
C GLY A 307 11.79 -2.43 6.51
N ASP A 308 12.02 -1.13 6.61
CA ASP A 308 11.71 -0.14 5.58
C ASP A 308 12.79 -0.11 4.48
N GLY A 309 12.41 0.26 3.27
CA GLY A 309 13.36 0.36 2.16
C GLY A 309 12.73 0.40 0.77
N TRP A 310 13.61 0.30 -0.22
CA TRP A 310 13.25 0.19 -1.63
C TRP A 310 13.47 -1.24 -2.09
N PHE A 311 12.43 -1.83 -2.68
CA PHE A 311 12.44 -3.23 -3.08
C PHE A 311 12.08 -3.35 -4.57
N PRO A 312 12.99 -3.89 -5.41
CA PRO A 312 12.71 -4.12 -6.82
C PRO A 312 11.65 -5.19 -7.00
N VAL A 313 10.73 -4.95 -7.93
CA VAL A 313 9.68 -5.89 -8.32
C VAL A 313 9.88 -6.29 -9.78
N SER A 314 9.84 -7.60 -10.03
CA SER A 314 10.05 -8.16 -11.36
C SER A 314 8.99 -9.22 -11.71
N ALA A 315 8.69 -9.33 -13.00
CA ALA A 315 7.96 -10.44 -13.58
C ALA A 315 8.95 -11.50 -14.07
N GLU A 316 8.70 -12.75 -13.73
CA GLU A 316 9.41 -13.91 -14.25
C GLU A 316 8.55 -14.57 -15.32
N LEU A 317 9.09 -14.66 -16.54
CA LEU A 317 8.40 -15.17 -17.73
C LEU A 317 8.99 -16.52 -18.15
N GLY A 318 8.14 -17.42 -18.59
CA GLY A 318 8.51 -18.71 -19.17
C GLY A 318 9.02 -18.60 -20.61
N PRO A 319 9.42 -19.73 -21.23
CA PRO A 319 9.99 -19.73 -22.59
C PRO A 319 9.06 -19.21 -23.68
N ALA A 320 7.74 -19.31 -23.50
CA ALA A 320 6.75 -18.79 -24.44
C ALA A 320 6.26 -17.37 -24.08
N GLY A 321 6.87 -16.72 -23.08
CA GLY A 321 6.54 -15.37 -22.63
C GLY A 321 5.36 -15.30 -21.66
N GLU A 322 4.85 -16.45 -21.20
CA GLU A 322 3.83 -16.57 -20.18
C GLU A 322 4.34 -16.16 -18.80
N LEU A 323 3.48 -15.56 -17.97
CA LEU A 323 3.82 -15.17 -16.60
C LEU A 323 3.95 -16.42 -15.72
N VAL A 324 5.11 -16.61 -15.11
CA VAL A 324 5.43 -17.75 -14.22
C VAL A 324 5.45 -17.31 -12.76
N ALA A 325 5.95 -16.12 -12.46
CA ALA A 325 5.94 -15.57 -11.11
C ALA A 325 6.07 -14.03 -11.09
N VAL A 326 5.71 -13.43 -9.96
CA VAL A 326 6.02 -12.03 -9.63
C VAL A 326 6.89 -12.03 -8.39
N ARG A 327 8.00 -11.31 -8.40
CA ARG A 327 8.99 -11.31 -7.32
C ARG A 327 9.24 -9.91 -6.80
N VAL A 328 9.16 -9.75 -5.48
CA VAL A 328 9.77 -8.64 -4.73
C VAL A 328 11.12 -9.12 -4.21
N SER A 329 12.21 -8.43 -4.56
CA SER A 329 13.57 -8.85 -4.21
C SER A 329 14.07 -8.09 -2.98
N PHE A 330 14.72 -8.81 -2.06
CA PHE A 330 15.41 -8.20 -0.93
C PHE A 330 16.88 -7.97 -1.24
N PRO A 331 17.47 -6.85 -0.77
CA PRO A 331 18.90 -6.62 -0.90
C PRO A 331 19.68 -7.69 -0.13
N SER A 332 20.76 -8.16 -0.74
CA SER A 332 21.70 -9.14 -0.16
C SER A 332 22.64 -8.53 0.85
#